data_AF-A0A482RHW9-F1
#
_entry.id   AF-A0A482RHW9-F1
#
_cell.length_a   1.000
_cell.length_b   1.000
_cell.length_c   1.000
_cell.angle_alpha   90.00
_cell.angle_beta   90.00
_cell.angle_gamma   90.00
#
_symmetry.space_group_name_H-M   'P 1'
#
loop_
_entity.id
_entity.type
_entity.pdbx_description
1 polymer ?
#
loop_
_entity_poly.entity_id
_entity_poly.type
_entity_poly.pdbx_seq_one_letter_code
_entity_poly.pdbx_strand_id
1 'polypeptide(L)'
;MQHRLIGLYGKNRWEWLTSLHAAYAYKMTGVPLYDTLGVDAISYITNQTGLQTVCCSSVETAKLISFKRERAAELATLVNVVQWEDVSEEARKAASDAGLALRSFTEVCEAGSFNKQPHTPPSPSDMAIICYTYVLPLPCGR
;
A
#
# COMPACT_ATOMS: atom_id res chain seq x y z
N MET A 1 3.16 20.49 3.36
CA MET A 1 1.84 19.87 3.55
C MET A 1 2.05 18.36 3.58
N GLN A 2 1.58 17.66 4.62
CA GLN A 2 1.76 16.21 4.74
C GLN A 2 0.50 15.53 4.20
N HIS A 3 0.61 14.84 3.06
CA HIS A 3 -0.50 14.08 2.48
C HIS A 3 -0.65 12.74 3.21
N ARG A 4 -1.90 12.30 3.45
CA ARG A 4 -2.16 10.94 3.95
C ARG A 4 -2.18 9.98 2.77
N LEU A 5 -1.17 9.13 2.68
CA LEU A 5 -0.94 8.26 1.53
C LEU A 5 -1.24 6.80 1.88
N ILE A 6 -1.81 6.05 0.93
CA ILE A 6 -2.05 4.61 1.06
C ILE A 6 -1.57 3.87 -0.18
N GLY A 7 -0.80 2.81 0.04
CA GLY A 7 -0.31 1.95 -1.02
C GLY A 7 -1.36 0.97 -1.46
N LEU A 8 -1.45 0.71 -2.77
CA LEU A 8 -2.32 -0.31 -3.33
C LEU A 8 -1.48 -1.24 -4.19
N TYR A 9 -1.16 -2.42 -3.67
CA TYR A 9 -0.24 -3.36 -4.32
C TYR A 9 -0.94 -4.65 -4.73
N GLY A 10 -1.06 -4.87 -6.03
CA GLY A 10 -1.60 -6.11 -6.57
C GLY A 10 -2.38 -5.91 -7.86
N LYS A 11 -2.93 -7.01 -8.37
CA LYS A 11 -3.72 -7.01 -9.61
C LYS A 11 -5.10 -6.39 -9.41
N ASN A 12 -5.72 -5.97 -10.51
CA ASN A 12 -7.08 -5.42 -10.51
C ASN A 12 -8.08 -6.38 -9.87
N ARG A 13 -8.72 -5.92 -8.80
CA ARG A 13 -9.80 -6.61 -8.08
C ARG A 13 -10.64 -5.63 -7.30
N TRP A 14 -11.77 -6.10 -6.79
CA TRP A 14 -12.75 -5.23 -6.14
C TRP A 14 -12.22 -4.62 -4.85
N GLU A 15 -11.38 -5.34 -4.09
CA GLU A 15 -10.77 -4.86 -2.84
C GLU A 15 -9.76 -3.74 -3.10
N TRP A 16 -9.04 -3.80 -4.22
CA TRP A 16 -8.14 -2.73 -4.66
C TRP A 16 -8.96 -1.45 -4.90
N LEU A 17 -10.05 -1.57 -5.67
CA LEU A 17 -10.92 -0.44 -5.99
C LEU A 17 -11.64 0.09 -4.75
N THR A 18 -12.06 -0.80 -3.85
CA THR A 18 -12.73 -0.46 -2.58
C THR A 18 -11.77 0.26 -1.65
N SER A 19 -10.52 -0.21 -1.54
CA SER A 19 -9.47 0.46 -0.75
C SER A 19 -9.19 1.87 -1.29
N LEU A 20 -9.18 2.06 -2.61
CA LEU A 20 -9.02 3.38 -3.23
C LEU A 20 -10.22 4.30 -2.93
N HIS A 21 -11.45 3.79 -3.04
CA HIS A 21 -12.64 4.58 -2.71
C HIS A 21 -12.72 4.92 -1.22
N ALA A 22 -12.30 4.01 -0.34
CA ALA A 22 -12.16 4.30 1.08
C ALA A 22 -11.13 5.41 1.32
N ALA A 23 -10.00 5.39 0.61
CA ALA A 23 -9.01 6.47 0.67
C ALA A 23 -9.65 7.82 0.30
N TYR A 24 -10.45 7.86 -0.77
CA TYR A 24 -11.16 9.06 -1.19
C TYR A 24 -12.22 9.51 -0.18
N ALA A 25 -12.95 8.60 0.45
CA ALA A 25 -13.93 8.95 1.48
C ALA A 25 -13.29 9.71 2.66
N TYR A 26 -11.97 9.56 2.86
CA TYR A 26 -11.21 10.20 3.94
C TYR A 26 -10.07 11.10 3.45
N LYS A 27 -10.15 11.70 2.25
CA LYS A 27 -9.11 12.63 1.74
C LYS A 27 -7.68 12.05 1.88
N MET A 28 -7.54 10.81 1.45
CA MET A 28 -6.25 10.14 1.32
C MET A 28 -5.89 10.02 -0.15
N THR A 29 -4.60 10.04 -0.43
CA THR A 29 -4.04 9.91 -1.77
C THR A 29 -3.58 8.47 -1.99
N GLY A 30 -4.02 7.84 -3.08
CA GLY A 30 -3.61 6.49 -3.44
C GLY A 30 -2.23 6.45 -4.09
N VAL A 31 -1.46 5.40 -3.82
CA VAL A 31 -0.16 5.13 -4.46
C VAL A 31 -0.18 3.69 -5.00
N PRO A 32 -0.53 3.48 -6.28
CA PRO A 32 -0.45 2.16 -6.90
C PRO A 32 0.98 1.66 -6.94
N LEU A 33 1.18 0.43 -6.50
CA LEU A 33 2.44 -0.31 -6.59
C LEU A 33 2.23 -1.42 -7.62
N TYR A 34 3.04 -1.47 -8.67
CA TYR A 34 2.89 -2.46 -9.74
C TYR A 34 3.69 -3.74 -9.45
N ASP A 35 3.17 -4.88 -9.87
CA ASP A 35 3.81 -6.20 -9.65
C ASP A 35 5.15 -6.37 -10.35
N THR A 36 5.37 -5.60 -11.41
CA THR A 36 6.63 -5.55 -12.15
C THR A 36 7.72 -4.73 -11.45
N LEU A 37 7.38 -4.02 -10.36
CA LEU A 37 8.32 -3.25 -9.57
C LEU A 37 9.03 -4.21 -8.60
N GLY A 38 10.34 -4.40 -8.81
CA GLY A 38 11.19 -5.11 -7.84
C GLY A 38 11.37 -4.32 -6.54
N VAL A 39 12.13 -4.89 -5.60
CA VAL A 39 12.40 -4.29 -4.28
C VAL A 39 12.89 -2.85 -4.38
N ASP A 40 13.76 -2.54 -5.34
CA ASP A 40 14.35 -1.21 -5.50
C ASP A 40 13.30 -0.13 -5.77
N ALA A 41 12.32 -0.44 -6.60
CA ALA A 41 11.24 0.49 -6.92
C ALA A 41 10.26 0.66 -5.76
N ILE A 42 9.95 -0.42 -5.03
CA ILE A 42 9.13 -0.34 -3.81
C ILE A 42 9.85 0.49 -2.74
N SER A 43 11.15 0.28 -2.52
CA SER A 43 11.99 1.08 -1.62
C SER A 43 11.98 2.55 -2.03
N TYR A 44 12.21 2.85 -3.31
CA TYR A 44 12.23 4.21 -3.82
C TYR A 44 10.89 4.93 -3.58
N ILE A 45 9.78 4.30 -3.98
CA ILE A 45 8.44 4.86 -3.81
C ILE A 45 8.13 5.07 -2.33
N THR A 46 8.39 4.07 -1.49
CA THR A 46 8.12 4.13 -0.04
C THR A 46 8.88 5.28 0.62
N ASN A 47 10.17 5.45 0.30
CA ASN A 47 10.99 6.53 0.83
C ASN A 47 10.53 7.91 0.35
N GLN A 48 10.26 8.06 -0.95
CA GLN A 48 9.85 9.34 -1.52
C GLN A 48 8.48 9.79 -0.96
N THR A 49 7.56 8.84 -0.78
CA THR A 49 6.19 9.11 -0.34
C THR A 49 6.02 9.09 1.18
N GLY A 50 6.99 8.54 1.93
CA GLY A 50 6.84 8.28 3.37
C GLY A 50 5.71 7.29 3.68
N LEU A 51 5.47 6.32 2.79
CA LEU A 51 4.32 5.42 2.86
C LEU A 51 4.36 4.58 4.14
N GLN A 52 3.25 4.53 4.87
CA GLN A 52 3.14 3.78 6.13
C GLN A 52 2.27 2.53 6.05
N THR A 53 1.31 2.53 5.13
CA THR A 53 0.30 1.47 5.01
C THR A 53 0.10 1.07 3.56
N VAL A 54 0.08 -0.24 3.31
CA VAL A 54 -0.21 -0.83 2.00
C VAL A 54 -1.36 -1.82 2.11
N CYS A 55 -2.35 -1.72 1.22
CA CYS A 55 -3.35 -2.76 1.01
C CYS A 55 -2.93 -3.64 -0.18
N CYS A 56 -2.93 -4.96 -0.01
CA CYS A 56 -2.42 -5.87 -1.03
C CYS A 56 -2.96 -7.30 -0.93
N SER A 57 -2.69 -8.15 -1.93
CA SER A 57 -3.04 -9.58 -1.82
C SER A 57 -2.05 -10.33 -0.94
N SER A 58 -2.33 -11.57 -0.62
CA SER A 58 -1.42 -12.48 0.08
C SER A 58 -0.10 -12.69 -0.67
N VAL A 59 -0.13 -12.73 -2.01
CA VAL A 59 1.07 -12.85 -2.84
C VAL A 59 1.98 -11.64 -2.66
N GLU A 60 1.41 -10.43 -2.71
CA GLU A 60 2.15 -9.19 -2.52
C GLU A 60 2.56 -8.98 -1.06
N THR A 61 1.76 -9.47 -0.10
CA THR A 61 2.11 -9.46 1.33
C THR A 61 3.40 -10.25 1.58
N ALA A 62 3.52 -11.45 1.02
CA ALA A 62 4.75 -12.25 1.13
C ALA A 62 5.96 -11.51 0.54
N LYS A 63 5.79 -10.80 -0.58
CA LYS A 63 6.85 -9.96 -1.18
C LYS A 63 7.25 -8.81 -0.26
N LEU A 64 6.28 -8.08 0.30
CA LEU A 64 6.56 -6.97 1.22
C LEU A 64 7.31 -7.45 2.48
N ILE A 65 6.95 -8.60 3.03
CA ILE A 65 7.68 -9.20 4.16
C ILE A 65 9.13 -9.50 3.75
N SER A 66 9.35 -10.11 2.57
CA SER A 66 10.68 -10.38 2.04
C SER A 66 11.49 -9.09 1.85
N PHE A 67 10.90 -8.08 1.22
CA PHE A 67 11.54 -6.78 0.98
C PHE A 67 11.88 -6.08 2.29
N LYS A 68 10.98 -6.11 3.27
CA LYS A 68 11.20 -5.50 4.59
C LYS A 68 12.36 -6.17 5.34
N ARG A 69 12.55 -7.49 5.19
CA ARG A 69 13.72 -8.21 5.74
C ARG A 69 15.01 -7.84 5.01
N GLU A 70 14.96 -7.67 3.70
CA GLU A 70 16.12 -7.33 2.87
C GLU A 70 16.58 -5.86 3.02
N ARG A 71 15.62 -4.95 3.19
CA ARG A 71 15.80 -3.50 3.09
C ARG A 71 15.15 -2.75 4.25
N ALA A 72 15.32 -3.25 5.48
CA ALA A 72 14.63 -2.73 6.67
C ALA A 72 14.77 -1.21 6.87
N ALA A 73 15.97 -0.66 6.63
CA ALA A 73 16.24 0.77 6.76
C ALA A 73 15.55 1.61 5.68
N GLU A 74 15.57 1.14 4.43
CA GLU A 74 14.92 1.84 3.30
C GLU A 74 13.40 1.72 3.33
N LEU A 75 12.85 0.70 3.98
CA LEU A 75 11.41 0.52 4.13
C LEU A 75 10.93 0.91 5.52
N ALA A 76 11.71 1.68 6.29
CA ALA A 76 11.44 1.97 7.70
C ALA A 76 10.05 2.58 7.96
N THR A 77 9.52 3.39 7.03
CA THR A 77 8.20 4.01 7.17
C THR A 77 7.05 3.03 7.01
N LEU A 78 7.21 1.98 6.20
CA LEU A 78 6.17 0.97 5.96
C LEU A 78 6.00 0.08 7.18
N VAL A 79 4.90 0.23 7.90
CA VAL A 79 4.67 -0.47 9.18
C VAL A 79 3.36 -1.24 9.22
N ASN A 80 2.42 -0.95 8.32
CA ASN A 80 1.13 -1.65 8.26
C ASN A 80 0.91 -2.29 6.90
N VAL A 81 0.39 -3.52 6.90
CA VAL A 81 -0.10 -4.22 5.72
C VAL A 81 -1.53 -4.68 5.96
N VAL A 82 -2.42 -4.37 5.02
CA VAL A 82 -3.80 -4.87 4.98
C VAL A 82 -3.90 -5.87 3.84
N GLN A 83 -3.94 -7.14 4.18
CA GLN A 83 -4.09 -8.22 3.20
C GLN A 83 -5.55 -8.39 2.82
N TRP A 84 -5.86 -8.52 1.53
CA TRP A 84 -7.25 -8.68 1.08
C TRP A 84 -7.87 -10.03 1.46
N GLU A 85 -7.07 -11.08 1.51
CA GLU A 85 -7.47 -12.41 1.99
C GLU A 85 -7.32 -12.56 3.51
N ASP A 86 -7.92 -13.62 4.05
CA ASP A 86 -7.69 -14.05 5.42
C ASP A 86 -6.21 -14.30 5.70
N VAL A 87 -5.79 -13.93 6.91
CA VAL A 87 -4.40 -13.97 7.35
C VAL A 87 -4.22 -15.11 8.34
N SER A 88 -3.26 -16.00 8.08
CA SER A 88 -2.87 -17.06 9.00
C SER A 88 -1.95 -16.55 10.11
N GLU A 89 -1.89 -17.24 11.24
CA GLU A 89 -1.00 -16.87 12.35
C GLU A 89 0.49 -16.94 11.95
N GLU A 90 0.86 -17.86 11.05
CA GLU A 90 2.21 -17.93 10.49
C GLU A 90 2.55 -16.68 9.67
N ALA A 91 1.60 -16.20 8.86
CA ALA A 91 1.77 -14.97 8.09
C ALA A 91 1.88 -13.74 9.01
N ARG A 92 1.04 -13.65 10.05
CA ARG A 92 1.14 -12.57 11.06
C ARG A 92 2.48 -12.59 11.77
N LYS A 93 2.93 -13.76 12.20
CA LYS A 93 4.23 -13.92 12.86
C LYS A 93 5.36 -13.50 11.91
N ALA A 94 5.34 -13.97 10.66
CA ALA A 94 6.35 -13.62 9.67
C ALA A 94 6.41 -12.12 9.38
N ALA A 95 5.26 -11.44 9.36
CA ALA A 95 5.16 -9.99 9.22
C ALA A 95 5.66 -9.26 10.46
N SER A 96 5.26 -9.69 11.65
CA SER A 96 5.73 -9.12 12.92
C SER A 96 7.25 -9.25 13.07
N ASP A 97 7.81 -10.41 12.73
CA ASP A 97 9.26 -10.66 12.75
C ASP A 97 10.01 -9.74 11.77
N ALA A 98 9.33 -9.21 10.74
CA ALA A 98 9.85 -8.21 9.81
C ALA A 98 9.53 -6.76 10.23
N GLY A 99 8.85 -6.53 11.35
CA GLY A 99 8.44 -5.20 11.82
C GLY A 99 7.21 -4.64 11.10
N LEU A 100 6.31 -5.50 10.62
CA LEU A 100 5.04 -5.14 9.99
C LEU A 100 3.85 -5.61 10.84
N ALA A 101 2.85 -4.75 11.00
CA ALA A 101 1.54 -5.12 11.51
C ALA A 101 0.67 -5.60 10.34
N LEU A 102 0.30 -6.89 10.35
CA LEU A 102 -0.53 -7.51 9.31
C LEU A 102 -1.97 -7.73 9.80
N ARG A 103 -2.94 -7.23 9.04
CA ARG A 103 -4.38 -7.44 9.25
C ARG A 103 -5.05 -7.89 7.97
N SER A 104 -6.11 -8.67 8.06
CA SER A 104 -6.97 -8.95 6.91
C SER A 104 -7.88 -7.76 6.62
N PHE A 105 -8.35 -7.65 5.38
CA PHE A 105 -9.29 -6.64 4.97
C PHE A 105 -10.62 -6.78 5.71
N THR A 106 -11.07 -8.02 5.96
CA THR A 106 -12.24 -8.33 6.79
C THR A 106 -12.11 -7.73 8.19
N GLU A 107 -10.97 -7.92 8.87
CA GLU A 107 -10.74 -7.35 10.20
C GLU A 107 -10.82 -5.81 10.20
N VAL A 108 -10.26 -5.17 9.16
CA VAL A 108 -10.29 -3.71 9.02
C VAL A 108 -11.73 -3.23 8.78
N CYS A 109 -12.49 -3.92 7.93
CA CYS A 109 -13.90 -3.60 7.69
C CYS A 109 -14.77 -3.78 8.94
N GLU A 110 -14.57 -4.86 9.70
CA GLU A 110 -15.28 -5.11 10.95
C GLU A 110 -14.97 -4.01 11.98
N ALA A 111 -13.69 -3.70 12.20
CA ALA A 111 -13.28 -2.60 13.08
C ALA A 111 -13.90 -1.26 12.65
N GLY A 112 -13.96 -0.97 11.35
CA GLY A 112 -14.61 0.22 10.81
C GLY A 112 -16.14 0.21 11.00
N SER A 113 -16.77 -0.96 11.01
CA SER A 113 -18.22 -1.08 11.23
C SER A 113 -18.64 -0.73 12.67
N PHE A 114 -17.79 -1.04 13.65
CA PHE A 114 -17.98 -0.69 15.06
C PHE A 114 -17.53 0.74 15.39
N ASN A 115 -16.67 1.33 14.56
CA ASN A 115 -16.13 2.68 14.76
C ASN A 115 -16.24 3.54 13.50
N LYS A 116 -17.48 3.80 13.06
CA LYS A 116 -17.74 4.60 11.87
C LYS A 116 -17.28 6.04 12.08
N GLN A 117 -16.40 6.50 11.21
CA GLN A 117 -15.98 7.89 11.15
C GLN A 117 -16.77 8.64 10.08
N PRO A 118 -17.12 9.92 10.28
CA PRO A 118 -17.75 10.72 9.24
C PRO A 118 -16.80 10.85 8.05
N HIS A 119 -17.33 10.75 6.83
CA HIS A 119 -16.54 10.97 5.62
C HIS A 119 -16.00 12.39 5.58
N THR A 120 -14.77 12.52 5.11
CA THR A 120 -14.10 13.79 4.84
C THR A 120 -13.58 13.76 3.40
N PRO A 121 -14.45 13.94 2.38
CA PRO A 121 -14.06 13.79 0.99
C PRO A 121 -13.06 14.86 0.53
N PRO A 122 -12.27 14.60 -0.53
CA PRO A 122 -11.35 15.56 -1.13
C PRO A 122 -12.10 16.67 -1.89
N SER A 123 -11.42 17.80 -2.02
CA SER A 123 -11.76 18.89 -2.94
C SER A 123 -11.12 18.63 -4.32
N PRO A 124 -11.56 19.32 -5.40
CA PRO A 124 -10.96 19.20 -6.72
C PRO A 124 -9.46 19.55 -6.80
N SER A 125 -8.94 20.31 -5.83
CA SER A 125 -7.52 20.66 -5.73
C SER A 125 -6.68 19.65 -4.95
N ASP A 126 -7.31 18.71 -4.25
CA ASP A 126 -6.59 17.67 -3.49
C ASP A 126 -6.02 16.60 -4.44
N MET A 127 -4.86 16.06 -4.07
CA MET A 127 -4.22 14.99 -4.84
C MET A 127 -4.97 13.67 -4.68
N ALA A 128 -5.48 13.12 -5.79
CA ALA A 128 -6.19 11.83 -5.77
C ALA A 128 -5.24 10.63 -5.74
N ILE A 129 -4.29 10.58 -6.69
CA ILE A 129 -3.45 9.40 -6.91
C ILE A 129 -2.06 9.80 -7.42
N ILE A 130 -1.02 9.09 -6.99
CA ILE A 130 0.34 9.22 -7.50
C ILE A 130 0.71 7.94 -8.24
N CYS A 131 0.72 8.00 -9.58
CA CYS A 131 1.08 6.86 -10.42
C CYS A 131 2.55 6.94 -10.83
N TYR A 132 3.36 6.01 -10.34
CA TYR A 132 4.76 5.89 -10.74
C TYR A 132 4.86 5.25 -12.12
N THR A 133 5.71 5.80 -12.97
CA THR A 133 6.01 5.26 -14.30
C THR A 133 7.52 5.28 -14.53
N TYR A 134 8.02 4.35 -15.33
CA TYR A 134 9.37 4.42 -15.83
C TYR A 134 9.37 5.16 -17.16
N VAL A 135 10.38 6.00 -17.36
CA VAL A 135 10.73 6.46 -18.70
C VAL A 135 11.66 5.39 -19.28
N LEU A 136 11.15 4.56 -20.19
CA LEU A 136 12.05 3.80 -21.04
C LEU A 136 12.87 4.83 -21.83
N PRO A 137 14.21 4.67 -21.94
CA PRO A 137 14.97 5.50 -22.85
C PRO A 137 14.32 5.34 -24.23
N LEU A 138 13.88 6.47 -24.81
CA LEU A 138 13.46 6.49 -26.20
C LEU A 138 14.59 5.83 -27.00
N PRO A 139 14.31 4.90 -27.93
CA PRO A 139 15.35 4.37 -28.79
C PRO A 139 16.08 5.56 -29.41
N CYS A 140 17.34 5.76 -29.01
CA CYS A 140 18.19 6.81 -29.56
C CYS A 140 18.43 6.45 -31.03
N GLY A 141 17.62 7.01 -31.92
CA GLY A 141 17.92 7.10 -33.34
C GLY A 141 17.66 5.83 -34.16
N ARG A 142 17.02 6.09 -35.30
CA ARG A 142 17.02 5.40 -36.60
C ARG A 142 18.05 4.31 -36.82
#